data_AF-A0A9P4GRM2-F1
#
_entry.id   AF-A0A9P4GRM2-F1
#
_cell.length_a   1.000
_cell.length_b   1.000
_cell.length_c   1.000
_cell.angle_alpha   90.00
_cell.angle_beta   90.00
_cell.angle_gamma   90.00
#
_symmetry.space_group_name_H-M   'P 1'
#
loop_
_entity.id
_entity.type
_entity.pdbx_description
1 polymer ?
#
loop_
_entity_poly.entity_id
_entity_poly.type
_entity_poly.pdbx_seq_one_letter_code
_entity_poly.pdbx_strand_id
1 'polypeptide(L)'
;MAPTTSTSTASGTPTALPLNPEPTLPSGFAGEEFSNNLFSDLAPLLTLFGEQVTKQFLTMSLGWADNILLAVGPLGVITAIVSTIRVGRVRFLKALIGRAREDQATAEMELLSSTSTKVSELWNGNEVVRQLGHAPTIELVVHRGKGGRNDEIQVGNLSMACNSGWLEQVGTGEWSTRFASGISELPSQSPNITLNIDKSSPSHREVWSFAILGVALQAVALVITAIMTYHWKKKKGNSTVQSYAYPVFLAGSCALFIGMALCSRIIETTTTEHVFRPSKPAAVKTIFRLQMACTIGDQRYSPFVILNSEGNKSIRTSRFAGESSPPNVHNKANTVLAVLLSLSGFICQFVGLRGLHWSATIIQLGATAVMTAVRSYVRRGLSRKPKAIALGSSDPDWIALTI
;
A
#
# COMPACT_ATOMS: atom_id res chain seq x y z
N MET A 1 98.18 35.67 43.27
CA MET A 1 97.47 36.95 43.02
C MET A 1 96.23 36.63 42.19
N ALA A 2 95.05 37.12 42.61
CA ALA A 2 93.80 37.06 41.82
C ALA A 2 93.75 38.26 40.82
N PRO A 3 92.81 38.35 39.86
CA PRO A 3 91.34 38.37 40.05
C PRO A 3 90.60 37.20 39.33
N THR A 4 89.50 36.61 39.81
CA THR A 4 88.05 37.04 39.76
C THR A 4 87.58 37.45 38.35
N THR A 5 86.42 37.06 37.80
CA THR A 5 85.15 36.44 38.29
C THR A 5 84.44 35.80 37.05
N SER A 6 83.25 35.16 37.04
CA SER A 6 82.16 34.87 38.00
C SER A 6 81.29 33.68 37.51
N THR A 7 80.51 33.06 38.40
CA THR A 7 79.58 31.95 38.12
C THR A 7 78.24 32.40 37.52
N SER A 8 77.61 31.58 36.68
CA SER A 8 76.14 31.50 36.61
C SER A 8 75.69 30.05 36.40
N THR A 9 74.71 29.61 37.18
CA THR A 9 74.21 28.23 37.25
C THR A 9 73.06 28.00 36.27
N ALA A 10 73.11 26.90 35.51
CA ALA A 10 71.99 26.40 34.73
C ALA A 10 71.80 24.89 34.99
N SER A 11 70.83 24.54 35.84
CA SER A 11 70.43 23.16 36.10
C SER A 11 69.49 22.64 35.00
N GLY A 12 70.08 22.15 33.91
CA GLY A 12 69.32 21.54 32.81
C GLY A 12 68.69 20.20 33.22
N THR A 13 67.39 20.22 33.52
CA THR A 13 66.56 19.00 33.61
C THR A 13 66.14 18.60 32.19
N PRO A 14 66.22 17.32 31.77
CA PRO A 14 66.04 16.95 30.37
C PRO A 14 64.61 17.21 29.87
N THR A 15 64.52 17.82 28.69
CA THR A 15 63.28 18.11 27.97
C THR A 15 62.51 16.82 27.66
N ALA A 16 61.35 16.64 28.29
CA ALA A 16 60.38 15.63 27.85
C ALA A 16 59.80 16.04 26.48
N LEU A 17 59.72 15.07 25.56
CA LEU A 17 59.01 15.23 24.29
C LEU A 17 57.54 15.60 24.54
N PRO A 18 56.90 16.42 23.69
CA PRO A 18 55.48 16.71 23.83
C PRO A 18 54.69 15.40 23.75
N LEU A 19 53.88 15.14 24.77
CA LEU A 19 52.92 14.04 24.78
C LEU A 19 52.05 14.15 23.52
N ASN A 20 52.09 13.09 22.72
CA ASN A 20 51.17 12.88 21.61
C ASN A 20 49.74 13.11 22.14
N PRO A 21 48.92 14.03 21.57
CA PRO A 21 47.57 14.23 22.06
C PRO A 21 46.82 12.90 21.96
N GLU A 22 46.36 12.43 23.12
CA GLU A 22 45.57 11.21 23.22
C GLU A 22 44.40 11.32 22.23
N PRO A 23 44.14 10.30 21.39
CA PRO A 23 43.00 10.35 20.49
C PRO A 23 41.75 10.46 21.35
N THR A 24 41.12 11.63 21.33
CA THR A 24 39.95 11.92 22.15
C THR A 24 38.86 10.91 21.80
N LEU A 25 38.66 9.95 22.71
CA LEU A 25 37.59 8.96 22.60
C LEU A 25 36.30 9.71 22.26
N PRO A 26 35.57 9.34 21.20
CA PRO A 26 34.41 10.09 20.76
C PRO A 26 33.41 10.16 21.92
N SER A 27 33.20 11.38 22.43
CA SER A 27 32.41 11.63 23.64
C SER A 27 30.90 11.49 23.43
N GLY A 28 30.50 10.92 22.29
CA GLY A 28 29.16 10.40 22.03
C GLY A 28 29.04 8.98 22.57
N PHE A 29 28.00 8.72 23.36
CA PHE A 29 27.61 7.36 23.71
C PHE A 29 27.38 6.54 22.44
N ALA A 30 27.91 5.31 22.36
CA ALA A 30 27.93 4.50 21.12
C ALA A 30 26.55 4.35 20.43
N GLY A 31 25.45 4.41 21.19
CA GLY A 31 24.08 4.40 20.65
C GLY A 31 23.73 5.61 19.77
N GLU A 32 24.33 6.78 19.99
CA GLU A 32 24.11 7.99 19.19
C GLU A 32 24.80 7.89 17.82
N GLU A 33 26.06 7.44 17.79
CA GLU A 33 26.78 7.16 16.54
C GLU A 33 26.09 6.02 15.77
N PHE A 34 25.74 4.93 16.48
CA PHE A 34 24.93 3.84 15.92
C PHE A 34 23.62 4.34 15.31
N SER A 35 22.84 5.20 15.97
CA SER A 35 21.57 5.67 15.40
C SER A 35 21.72 6.61 14.20
N ASN A 36 22.80 7.40 14.13
CA ASN A 36 23.05 8.25 12.96
C ASN A 36 23.53 7.43 11.76
N ASN A 37 24.38 6.43 12.00
CA ASN A 37 24.89 5.52 10.96
C ASN A 37 23.80 4.56 10.51
N LEU A 38 23.12 3.86 11.43
CA LEU A 38 22.01 2.94 11.15
C LEU A 38 20.96 3.56 10.22
N PHE A 39 20.58 4.83 10.42
CA PHE A 39 19.60 5.46 9.55
C PHE A 39 20.14 5.69 8.13
N SER A 40 21.40 6.11 8.00
CA SER A 40 22.07 6.33 6.71
C SER A 40 22.28 5.01 5.96
N ASP A 41 22.73 3.97 6.67
CA ASP A 41 23.08 2.66 6.14
C ASP A 41 21.85 1.82 5.76
N LEU A 42 20.75 1.98 6.50
CA LEU A 42 19.52 1.20 6.33
C LEU A 42 18.48 1.93 5.44
N ALA A 43 18.67 3.21 5.11
CA ALA A 43 17.79 3.96 4.20
C ALA A 43 17.64 3.32 2.80
N PRO A 44 18.68 2.79 2.14
CA PRO A 44 18.53 2.08 0.86
C PRO A 44 17.62 0.85 0.98
N LEU A 45 17.77 0.06 2.06
CA LEU A 45 16.96 -1.13 2.32
C LEU A 45 15.50 -0.78 2.65
N LEU A 46 15.26 0.22 3.50
CA LEU A 46 13.90 0.72 3.78
C LEU A 46 13.20 1.25 2.52
N THR A 47 13.95 1.85 1.61
CA THR A 47 13.43 2.34 0.33
C THR A 47 13.06 1.17 -0.58
N LEU A 48 13.95 0.19 -0.75
CA LEU A 48 13.73 -0.97 -1.62
C LEU A 48 12.56 -1.85 -1.14
N PHE A 49 12.55 -2.23 0.15
CA PHE A 49 11.45 -3.01 0.72
C PHE A 49 10.16 -2.19 0.82
N GLY A 50 10.27 -0.90 1.13
CA GLY A 50 9.13 0.00 1.19
C GLY A 50 8.44 0.18 -0.16
N GLU A 51 9.17 0.17 -1.27
CA GLU A 51 8.58 0.31 -2.59
C GLU A 51 7.64 -0.86 -2.93
N GLN A 52 8.14 -2.10 -2.86
CA GLN A 52 7.36 -3.27 -3.26
C GLN A 52 6.18 -3.53 -2.30
N VAL A 53 6.42 -3.45 -0.99
CA VAL A 53 5.37 -3.68 0.01
C VAL A 53 4.26 -2.62 -0.09
N THR A 54 4.60 -1.35 -0.35
CA THR A 54 3.58 -0.30 -0.52
C THR A 54 2.76 -0.47 -1.79
N LYS A 55 3.39 -0.79 -2.93
CA LYS A 55 2.64 -1.08 -4.18
C LYS A 55 1.69 -2.28 -3.99
N GLN A 56 2.20 -3.38 -3.45
CA GLN A 56 1.43 -4.59 -3.15
C GLN A 56 0.28 -4.32 -2.16
N PHE A 57 0.45 -3.39 -1.21
CA PHE A 57 -0.61 -3.00 -0.31
C PHE A 57 -1.73 -2.21 -1.00
N LEU A 58 -1.34 -1.30 -1.91
CA LEU A 58 -2.24 -0.42 -2.66
C LEU A 58 -3.10 -1.15 -3.69
N THR A 59 -2.56 -2.16 -4.40
CA THR A 59 -3.32 -2.99 -5.36
C THR A 59 -4.48 -3.78 -4.72
N MET A 60 -4.58 -3.78 -3.39
CA MET A 60 -5.67 -4.42 -2.65
C MET A 60 -6.22 -3.53 -1.52
N SER A 61 -5.99 -2.21 -1.58
CA SER A 61 -6.50 -1.22 -0.63
C SER A 61 -7.90 -0.75 -1.04
N LEU A 62 -8.90 -1.00 -0.19
CA LEU A 62 -10.31 -1.00 -0.58
C LEU A 62 -11.24 -0.36 0.49
N GLY A 63 -10.72 0.55 1.31
CA GLY A 63 -11.54 1.23 2.33
C GLY A 63 -10.77 1.97 3.42
N TRP A 64 -11.51 2.71 4.26
CA TRP A 64 -10.98 3.56 5.34
C TRP A 64 -9.94 2.88 6.24
N ALA A 65 -10.18 1.62 6.63
CA ALA A 65 -9.26 0.87 7.47
C ALA A 65 -7.91 0.60 6.79
N ASP A 66 -7.89 0.34 5.47
CA ASP A 66 -6.65 0.16 4.70
C ASP A 66 -5.85 1.47 4.62
N ASN A 67 -6.52 2.61 4.44
CA ASN A 67 -5.85 3.93 4.42
C ASN A 67 -5.16 4.25 5.75
N ILE A 68 -5.84 3.97 6.87
CA ILE A 68 -5.25 4.12 8.21
C ILE A 68 -4.07 3.15 8.36
N LEU A 69 -4.22 1.90 7.92
CA LEU A 69 -3.18 0.88 8.03
C LEU A 69 -1.93 1.18 7.18
N LEU A 70 -2.07 1.86 6.04
CA LEU A 70 -0.94 2.40 5.28
C LEU A 70 -0.27 3.57 6.01
N ALA A 71 -1.07 4.46 6.61
CA ALA A 71 -0.61 5.69 7.25
C ALA A 71 0.11 5.49 8.59
N VAL A 72 -0.32 4.53 9.41
CA VAL A 72 0.33 4.19 10.69
C VAL A 72 1.71 3.58 10.46
N GLY A 73 2.75 4.07 11.16
CA GLY A 73 4.11 3.50 11.13
C GLY A 73 4.66 3.37 9.71
N PRO A 74 4.60 4.43 8.89
CA PRO A 74 4.63 4.32 7.43
C PRO A 74 5.98 3.81 6.93
N LEU A 75 5.92 2.96 5.91
CA LEU A 75 7.06 2.52 5.10
C LEU A 75 6.77 2.87 3.63
N GLY A 76 7.79 3.17 2.83
CA GLY A 76 7.61 3.52 1.41
C GLY A 76 6.88 4.85 1.19
N VAL A 77 7.10 5.85 2.05
CA VAL A 77 6.48 7.20 1.96
C VAL A 77 6.68 7.82 0.57
N ILE A 78 7.90 7.77 0.03
CA ILE A 78 8.20 8.27 -1.31
C ILE A 78 7.41 7.51 -2.38
N THR A 79 7.26 6.19 -2.25
CA THR A 79 6.45 5.37 -3.15
C THR A 79 4.97 5.73 -3.08
N ALA A 80 4.41 5.99 -1.89
CA ALA A 80 3.03 6.44 -1.73
C ALA A 80 2.81 7.83 -2.36
N ILE A 81 3.74 8.77 -2.14
CA ILE A 81 3.74 10.10 -2.78
C ILE A 81 3.77 9.96 -4.32
N VAL A 82 4.72 9.20 -4.86
CA VAL A 82 4.86 8.96 -6.31
C VAL A 82 3.60 8.29 -6.87
N SER A 83 3.05 7.29 -6.19
CA SER A 83 1.81 6.61 -6.59
C SER A 83 0.62 7.57 -6.64
N THR A 84 0.50 8.42 -5.62
CA THR A 84 -0.54 9.46 -5.54
C THR A 84 -0.39 10.47 -6.68
N ILE A 85 0.84 10.85 -7.05
CA ILE A 85 1.10 11.77 -8.18
C ILE A 85 0.77 11.11 -9.53
N ARG A 86 1.14 9.84 -9.73
CA ARG A 86 0.90 9.10 -10.97
C ARG A 86 -0.60 8.94 -11.26
N VAL A 87 -1.39 8.70 -10.21
CA VAL A 87 -2.84 8.45 -10.25
C VAL A 87 -3.66 9.74 -10.14
N GLY A 88 -3.26 10.73 -9.32
CA GLY A 88 -4.02 11.94 -8.98
C GLY A 88 -4.19 13.00 -10.08
N ARG A 89 -3.83 12.68 -11.34
CA ARG A 89 -4.05 13.52 -12.55
C ARG A 89 -3.46 14.95 -12.50
N VAL A 90 -2.48 15.23 -11.63
CA VAL A 90 -1.77 16.53 -11.58
C VAL A 90 -0.56 16.53 -12.51
N ARG A 91 -0.75 17.01 -13.76
CA ARG A 91 0.28 16.97 -14.82
C ARG A 91 1.64 17.57 -14.43
N PHE A 92 1.65 18.69 -13.69
CA PHE A 92 2.90 19.33 -13.24
C PHE A 92 3.69 18.43 -12.28
N LEU A 93 3.06 17.90 -11.23
CA LEU A 93 3.72 16.97 -10.30
C LEU A 93 4.16 15.69 -11.01
N LYS A 94 3.34 15.18 -11.94
CA LYS A 94 3.69 13.99 -12.74
C LYS A 94 4.91 14.23 -13.66
N ALA A 95 5.09 15.46 -14.16
CA ALA A 95 6.29 15.85 -14.88
C ALA A 95 7.51 16.01 -13.97
N LEU A 96 7.35 16.58 -12.77
CA LEU A 96 8.41 16.77 -11.78
C LEU A 96 9.07 15.44 -11.36
N ILE A 97 8.29 14.35 -11.24
CA ILE A 97 8.81 13.00 -10.95
C ILE A 97 9.31 12.23 -12.21
N GLY A 98 9.50 12.91 -13.34
CA GLY A 98 9.96 12.29 -14.60
C GLY A 98 8.93 11.41 -15.33
N ARG A 99 7.68 11.34 -14.86
CA ARG A 99 6.61 10.48 -15.42
C ARG A 99 5.70 11.22 -16.42
N ALA A 100 6.15 12.32 -17.01
CA ALA A 100 5.33 13.22 -17.84
C ALA A 100 4.54 12.54 -18.98
N ARG A 101 5.08 11.46 -19.56
CA ARG A 101 4.50 10.71 -20.70
C ARG A 101 3.91 9.34 -20.32
N GLU A 102 3.78 9.03 -19.04
CA GLU A 102 3.23 7.74 -18.60
C GLU A 102 1.69 7.70 -18.72
N ASP A 103 1.15 6.66 -19.35
CA ASP A 103 -0.31 6.42 -19.47
C ASP A 103 -0.96 6.06 -18.13
N GLN A 104 -2.26 6.34 -17.99
CA GLN A 104 -3.03 5.97 -16.80
C GLN A 104 -3.12 4.45 -16.63
N ALA A 105 -3.18 3.67 -17.72
CA ALA A 105 -3.21 2.21 -17.65
C ALA A 105 -1.94 1.61 -17.02
N THR A 106 -0.77 2.20 -17.26
CA THR A 106 0.49 1.78 -16.63
C THR A 106 0.46 2.01 -15.12
N ALA A 107 -0.13 3.12 -14.66
CA ALA A 107 -0.32 3.38 -13.24
C ALA A 107 -1.41 2.48 -12.63
N GLU A 108 -2.51 2.22 -13.35
CA GLU A 108 -3.57 1.30 -12.94
C GLU A 108 -3.04 -0.13 -12.74
N MET A 109 -2.31 -0.67 -13.72
CA MET A 109 -1.75 -2.02 -13.68
C MET A 109 -0.88 -2.25 -12.43
N GLU A 110 -0.06 -1.27 -12.07
CA GLU A 110 0.95 -1.40 -11.01
C GLU A 110 0.44 -1.02 -9.60
N LEU A 111 -0.54 -0.12 -9.49
CA LEU A 111 -0.88 0.53 -8.21
C LEU A 111 -2.32 0.32 -7.74
N LEU A 112 -3.25 0.06 -8.67
CA LEU A 112 -4.69 0.03 -8.36
C LEU A 112 -5.21 -1.39 -8.22
N SER A 113 -6.33 -1.53 -7.52
CA SER A 113 -7.11 -2.76 -7.45
C SER A 113 -8.01 -2.98 -8.67
N SER A 114 -8.17 -1.96 -9.51
CA SER A 114 -9.15 -1.96 -10.60
C SER A 114 -8.72 -2.78 -11.80
N THR A 115 -9.72 -3.15 -12.61
CA THR A 115 -9.53 -3.53 -14.02
C THR A 115 -10.30 -2.56 -14.91
N SER A 116 -9.90 -2.48 -16.17
CA SER A 116 -10.46 -1.59 -17.18
C SER A 116 -10.37 -2.23 -18.58
N THR A 117 -10.80 -1.51 -19.62
CA THR A 117 -10.58 -1.95 -21.02
C THR A 117 -9.11 -1.96 -21.43
N LYS A 118 -8.22 -1.31 -20.65
CA LYS A 118 -6.77 -1.27 -20.88
C LYS A 118 -5.97 -2.14 -19.90
N VAL A 119 -6.57 -2.60 -18.79
CA VAL A 119 -5.87 -3.39 -17.76
C VAL A 119 -6.72 -4.58 -17.37
N SER A 120 -6.18 -5.78 -17.59
CA SER A 120 -6.85 -7.05 -17.28
C SER A 120 -6.06 -7.89 -16.27
N GLU A 121 -6.76 -8.76 -15.57
CA GLU A 121 -6.18 -9.81 -14.74
C GLU A 121 -6.31 -11.15 -15.47
N LEU A 122 -5.22 -11.92 -15.47
CA LEU A 122 -5.11 -13.21 -16.15
C LEU A 122 -4.43 -14.23 -15.24
N TRP A 123 -4.84 -15.49 -15.36
CA TRP A 123 -4.18 -16.63 -14.73
C TRP A 123 -3.18 -17.28 -15.69
N ASN A 124 -1.91 -17.35 -15.31
CA ASN A 124 -0.84 -17.94 -16.13
C ASN A 124 -0.59 -19.44 -15.86
N GLY A 125 -1.42 -20.09 -15.02
CA GLY A 125 -1.20 -21.46 -14.54
C GLY A 125 -0.55 -21.54 -13.15
N ASN A 126 0.14 -20.49 -12.69
CA ASN A 126 0.83 -20.44 -11.41
C ASN A 126 0.41 -19.28 -10.50
N GLU A 127 0.19 -18.09 -11.06
CA GLU A 127 -0.22 -16.87 -10.35
C GLU A 127 -1.18 -16.01 -11.20
N VAL A 128 -1.86 -15.06 -10.55
CA VAL A 128 -2.65 -14.04 -11.25
C VAL A 128 -1.73 -12.88 -11.59
N VAL A 129 -1.63 -12.56 -12.88
CA VAL A 129 -0.84 -11.45 -13.40
C VAL A 129 -1.76 -10.34 -13.91
N ARG A 130 -1.36 -9.08 -13.70
CA ARG A 130 -2.00 -7.89 -14.26
C ARG A 130 -1.27 -7.50 -15.53
N GLN A 131 -2.00 -7.28 -16.63
CA GLN A 131 -1.43 -7.01 -17.95
C GLN A 131 -2.07 -5.78 -18.61
N LEU A 132 -1.28 -5.10 -19.45
CA LEU A 132 -1.77 -4.05 -20.34
C LEU A 132 -2.45 -4.69 -21.56
N GLY A 133 -3.75 -4.48 -21.70
CA GLY A 133 -4.58 -5.01 -22.78
C GLY A 133 -5.90 -5.57 -22.27
N HIS A 134 -6.84 -5.74 -23.19
CA HIS A 134 -8.13 -6.38 -22.92
C HIS A 134 -8.00 -7.90 -23.01
N ALA A 135 -8.31 -8.60 -21.91
CA ALA A 135 -8.37 -10.06 -21.89
C ALA A 135 -9.79 -10.56 -22.22
N PRO A 136 -9.94 -11.60 -23.07
CA PRO A 136 -11.21 -12.28 -23.31
C PRO A 136 -11.57 -13.20 -22.12
N THR A 137 -11.84 -12.59 -20.97
CA THR A 137 -12.26 -13.28 -19.74
C THR A 137 -13.70 -12.88 -19.40
N ILE A 138 -14.61 -13.84 -19.38
CA ILE A 138 -16.05 -13.63 -19.17
C ILE A 138 -16.42 -14.07 -17.75
N GLU A 139 -17.17 -13.26 -17.02
CA GLU A 139 -17.70 -13.61 -15.69
C GLU A 139 -19.15 -14.08 -15.78
N LEU A 140 -19.42 -15.30 -15.30
CA LEU A 140 -20.69 -16.00 -15.42
C LEU A 140 -21.22 -16.44 -14.04
N VAL A 141 -22.53 -16.29 -13.88
CA VAL A 141 -23.30 -16.64 -12.68
C VAL A 141 -24.25 -17.76 -13.04
N VAL A 142 -24.19 -18.87 -12.29
CA VAL A 142 -25.09 -20.02 -12.44
C VAL A 142 -26.16 -19.93 -11.36
N HIS A 143 -27.40 -19.74 -11.77
CA HIS A 143 -28.57 -19.58 -10.89
C HIS A 143 -29.58 -20.70 -11.14
N ARG A 144 -30.20 -21.22 -10.07
CA ARG A 144 -31.32 -22.16 -10.14
C ARG A 144 -32.63 -21.39 -10.13
N GLY A 145 -33.34 -21.42 -11.25
CA GLY A 145 -34.67 -20.82 -11.39
C GLY A 145 -35.69 -21.45 -10.43
N LYS A 146 -36.74 -20.70 -10.09
CA LYS A 146 -37.90 -21.26 -9.39
C LYS A 146 -38.96 -21.68 -10.40
N GLY A 147 -38.86 -22.92 -10.88
CA GLY A 147 -39.85 -23.58 -11.74
C GLY A 147 -40.36 -24.86 -11.09
N GLY A 148 -41.63 -25.21 -11.32
CA GLY A 148 -42.21 -26.43 -10.77
C GLY A 148 -41.69 -27.69 -11.48
N ARG A 149 -41.43 -28.75 -10.69
CA ARG A 149 -41.06 -30.12 -11.11
C ARG A 149 -39.74 -30.31 -11.90
N ASN A 150 -39.21 -29.27 -12.56
CA ASN A 150 -37.84 -29.22 -13.10
C ASN A 150 -37.10 -27.97 -12.61
N ASP A 151 -36.02 -28.17 -11.86
CA ASP A 151 -35.09 -27.10 -11.43
C ASP A 151 -34.26 -26.61 -12.63
N GLU A 152 -34.80 -25.65 -13.40
CA GLU A 152 -34.08 -25.06 -14.54
C GLU A 152 -32.81 -24.31 -14.08
N ILE A 153 -31.67 -24.64 -14.69
CA ILE A 153 -30.39 -23.98 -14.46
C ILE A 153 -30.25 -22.85 -15.49
N GLN A 154 -30.15 -21.63 -15.01
CA GLN A 154 -29.95 -20.43 -15.81
C GLN A 154 -28.51 -19.95 -15.65
N VAL A 155 -27.87 -19.57 -16.75
CA VAL A 155 -26.52 -19.00 -16.77
C VAL A 155 -26.61 -17.59 -17.36
N GLY A 156 -25.99 -16.63 -16.69
CA GLY A 156 -26.01 -15.23 -17.12
C GLY A 156 -24.72 -14.51 -16.76
N ASN A 157 -24.40 -13.44 -17.50
CA ASN A 157 -23.35 -12.52 -17.11
C ASN A 157 -23.75 -11.65 -15.91
N LEU A 158 -22.83 -10.85 -15.38
CA LEU A 158 -23.07 -9.99 -14.22
C LEU A 158 -24.28 -9.05 -14.40
N SER A 159 -24.47 -8.46 -15.58
CA SER A 159 -25.61 -7.56 -15.86
C SER A 159 -26.95 -8.30 -15.85
N MET A 160 -27.02 -9.47 -16.51
CA MET A 160 -28.19 -10.34 -16.47
C MET A 160 -28.52 -10.80 -15.04
N ALA A 161 -27.50 -11.16 -14.25
CA ALA A 161 -27.68 -11.59 -12.86
C ALA A 161 -28.20 -10.48 -11.94
N CYS A 162 -27.77 -9.23 -12.16
CA CYS A 162 -28.32 -8.06 -11.44
C CYS A 162 -29.75 -7.75 -11.89
N ASN A 163 -30.00 -7.66 -13.21
CA ASN A 163 -31.32 -7.32 -13.76
C ASN A 163 -32.39 -8.38 -13.43
N SER A 164 -31.99 -9.64 -13.28
CA SER A 164 -32.88 -10.75 -12.91
C SER A 164 -33.05 -10.94 -11.40
N GLY A 165 -32.43 -10.08 -10.56
CA GLY A 165 -32.50 -10.18 -9.10
C GLY A 165 -31.86 -11.44 -8.52
N TRP A 166 -30.83 -11.99 -9.18
CA TRP A 166 -30.01 -13.07 -8.63
C TRP A 166 -28.92 -12.52 -7.70
N LEU A 167 -28.38 -11.35 -8.05
CA LEU A 167 -27.38 -10.62 -7.30
C LEU A 167 -27.85 -9.19 -6.98
N GLU A 168 -27.62 -8.75 -5.75
CA GLU A 168 -27.83 -7.39 -5.26
C GLU A 168 -26.49 -6.72 -4.97
N GLN A 169 -26.34 -5.45 -5.33
CA GLN A 169 -25.18 -4.65 -4.92
C GLN A 169 -25.32 -4.21 -3.46
N VAL A 170 -24.25 -4.39 -2.69
CA VAL A 170 -24.11 -3.93 -1.32
C VAL A 170 -23.53 -2.52 -1.33
N GLY A 171 -24.37 -1.52 -1.04
CA GLY A 171 -23.99 -0.11 -0.96
C GLY A 171 -25.20 0.75 -0.55
N THR A 172 -24.94 1.90 0.09
CA THR A 172 -25.98 2.80 0.63
C THR A 172 -26.86 3.43 -0.46
N GLY A 173 -28.09 3.79 -0.09
CA GLY A 173 -29.19 4.14 -1.00
C GLY A 173 -29.07 5.43 -1.83
N GLU A 174 -30.17 5.72 -2.54
CA GLU A 174 -30.48 6.95 -3.30
C GLU A 174 -29.75 7.23 -4.64
N TRP A 175 -29.05 6.26 -5.25
CA TRP A 175 -28.41 6.46 -6.57
C TRP A 175 -28.84 5.46 -7.67
N SER A 176 -30.10 5.02 -7.65
CA SER A 176 -30.66 4.04 -8.60
C SER A 176 -30.53 4.42 -10.08
N THR A 177 -30.48 5.71 -10.43
CA THR A 177 -30.43 6.17 -11.83
C THR A 177 -29.02 6.14 -12.45
N ARG A 178 -27.94 6.27 -11.65
CA ARG A 178 -26.56 6.08 -12.15
C ARG A 178 -26.12 4.62 -12.12
N PHE A 179 -26.79 3.81 -11.29
CA PHE A 179 -26.58 2.37 -11.16
C PHE A 179 -26.90 1.60 -12.46
N ALA A 180 -28.01 1.94 -13.14
CA ALA A 180 -28.44 1.27 -14.37
C ALA A 180 -27.42 1.39 -15.53
N SER A 181 -26.85 2.59 -15.74
CA SER A 181 -25.86 2.84 -16.81
C SER A 181 -24.47 2.28 -16.50
N GLY A 182 -24.07 2.21 -15.22
CA GLY A 182 -22.81 1.58 -14.83
C GLY A 182 -22.83 0.05 -15.01
N ILE A 183 -23.94 -0.62 -14.67
CA ILE A 183 -24.04 -2.09 -14.76
C ILE A 183 -24.01 -2.61 -16.20
N SER A 184 -24.50 -1.84 -17.18
CA SER A 184 -24.37 -2.21 -18.60
C SER A 184 -22.92 -2.26 -19.09
N GLU A 185 -22.00 -1.51 -18.48
CA GLU A 185 -20.58 -1.47 -18.86
C GLU A 185 -19.71 -2.50 -18.11
N LEU A 186 -20.18 -3.07 -16.99
CA LEU A 186 -19.40 -4.04 -16.23
C LEU A 186 -19.03 -5.32 -16.99
N PRO A 187 -19.89 -5.91 -17.85
CA PRO A 187 -19.56 -7.11 -18.63
C PRO A 187 -18.60 -6.88 -19.80
N SER A 188 -18.43 -5.64 -20.28
CA SER A 188 -17.49 -5.31 -21.37
C SER A 188 -16.07 -4.99 -20.88
N GLN A 189 -15.85 -5.06 -19.56
CA GLN A 189 -14.58 -4.82 -18.89
C GLN A 189 -14.09 -6.12 -18.26
N SER A 190 -12.79 -6.42 -18.38
CA SER A 190 -12.23 -7.67 -17.83
C SER A 190 -12.50 -7.79 -16.32
N PRO A 191 -12.95 -8.95 -15.81
CA PRO A 191 -13.28 -9.12 -14.40
C PRO A 191 -12.04 -9.15 -13.50
N ASN A 192 -12.20 -8.80 -12.22
CA ASN A 192 -11.14 -8.96 -11.24
C ASN A 192 -11.07 -10.43 -10.81
N ILE A 193 -9.92 -11.07 -10.97
CA ILE A 193 -9.69 -12.42 -10.47
C ILE A 193 -9.23 -12.34 -9.01
N THR A 194 -8.24 -11.48 -8.72
CA THR A 194 -7.56 -11.33 -7.42
C THR A 194 -8.55 -11.05 -6.28
N LEU A 195 -9.49 -10.14 -6.51
CA LEU A 195 -10.50 -9.74 -5.52
C LEU A 195 -11.52 -10.83 -5.18
N ASN A 196 -11.60 -11.89 -5.98
CA ASN A 196 -12.60 -12.97 -5.88
C ASN A 196 -12.01 -14.33 -5.47
N ILE A 197 -10.69 -14.43 -5.29
CA ILE A 197 -10.02 -15.61 -4.71
C ILE A 197 -10.46 -15.83 -3.25
N ASP A 198 -10.59 -17.09 -2.83
CA ASP A 198 -11.04 -17.44 -1.48
C ASP A 198 -10.12 -16.87 -0.40
N LYS A 199 -10.70 -16.01 0.45
CA LYS A 199 -10.01 -15.33 1.56
C LYS A 199 -8.81 -14.49 1.06
N SER A 200 -8.87 -13.96 -0.18
CA SER A 200 -7.89 -12.97 -0.64
C SER A 200 -8.06 -11.65 0.11
N SER A 201 -9.30 -11.16 0.21
CA SER A 201 -9.68 -10.05 1.07
C SER A 201 -9.85 -10.52 2.53
N PRO A 202 -9.10 -9.95 3.51
CA PRO A 202 -9.36 -10.17 4.93
C PRO A 202 -10.72 -9.60 5.37
N SER A 203 -11.21 -10.05 6.53
CA SER A 203 -12.50 -9.56 7.04
C SER A 203 -12.43 -8.08 7.43
N HIS A 204 -13.51 -7.32 7.22
CA HIS A 204 -13.56 -5.90 7.61
C HIS A 204 -13.21 -5.71 9.11
N ARG A 205 -13.65 -6.63 9.97
CA ARG A 205 -13.32 -6.61 11.41
C ARG A 205 -11.84 -6.90 11.69
N GLU A 206 -11.21 -7.75 10.87
CA GLU A 206 -9.79 -8.10 10.96
C GLU A 206 -8.92 -6.89 10.59
N VAL A 207 -9.19 -6.23 9.46
CA VAL A 207 -8.46 -5.02 9.03
C VAL A 207 -8.62 -3.88 10.04
N TRP A 208 -9.85 -3.64 10.54
CA TRP A 208 -10.07 -2.62 11.58
C TRP A 208 -9.33 -2.93 12.89
N SER A 209 -9.27 -4.20 13.31
CA SER A 209 -8.51 -4.60 14.51
C SER A 209 -7.02 -4.31 14.35
N PHE A 210 -6.44 -4.62 13.18
CA PHE A 210 -5.04 -4.29 12.89
C PHE A 210 -4.80 -2.78 12.74
N ALA A 211 -5.74 -2.02 12.19
CA ALA A 211 -5.65 -0.56 12.11
C ALA A 211 -5.65 0.09 13.50
N ILE A 212 -6.55 -0.35 14.41
CA ILE A 212 -6.60 0.13 15.80
C ILE A 212 -5.33 -0.26 16.56
N LEU A 213 -4.88 -1.51 16.45
CA LEU A 213 -3.62 -1.98 17.04
C LEU A 213 -2.44 -1.13 16.58
N GLY A 214 -2.39 -0.79 15.28
CA GLY A 214 -1.37 0.07 14.72
C GLY A 214 -1.40 1.48 15.27
N VAL A 215 -2.58 2.13 15.30
CA VAL A 215 -2.72 3.48 15.89
C VAL A 215 -2.28 3.48 17.34
N ALA A 216 -2.64 2.45 18.12
CA ALA A 216 -2.19 2.28 19.50
C ALA A 216 -0.65 2.13 19.59
N LEU A 217 -0.03 1.30 18.74
CA LEU A 217 1.42 1.11 18.70
C LEU A 217 2.17 2.42 18.37
N GLN A 218 1.68 3.19 17.39
CA GLN A 218 2.27 4.48 17.03
C GLN A 218 2.06 5.53 18.13
N ALA A 219 0.91 5.53 18.81
CA ALA A 219 0.67 6.39 19.97
C ALA A 219 1.62 6.05 21.14
N VAL A 220 1.83 4.76 21.42
CA VAL A 220 2.78 4.28 22.43
C VAL A 220 4.22 4.71 22.09
N ALA A 221 4.64 4.63 20.83
CA ALA A 221 5.94 5.13 20.40
C ALA A 221 6.12 6.64 20.65
N LEU A 222 5.09 7.45 20.36
CA LEU A 222 5.08 8.89 20.61
C LEU A 222 5.04 9.26 22.10
N VAL A 223 4.33 8.48 22.92
CA VAL A 223 4.24 8.70 24.39
C VAL A 223 5.52 8.29 25.10
N ILE A 224 6.12 7.14 24.77
CA ILE A 224 7.38 6.70 25.38
C ILE A 224 8.49 7.71 25.08
N THR A 225 8.58 8.21 23.84
CA THR A 225 9.55 9.24 23.47
C THR A 225 9.31 10.58 24.18
N ALA A 226 8.05 10.95 24.45
CA ALA A 226 7.70 12.10 25.29
C ALA A 226 8.22 11.94 26.73
N ILE A 227 7.94 10.79 27.36
CA ILE A 227 8.34 10.48 28.72
C ILE A 227 9.88 10.47 28.85
N MET A 228 10.58 9.87 27.89
CA MET A 228 12.05 9.88 27.84
C MET A 228 12.63 11.29 27.75
N THR A 229 11.99 12.19 27.00
CA THR A 229 12.42 13.58 26.80
C THR A 229 12.15 14.45 28.03
N TYR A 230 10.90 14.48 28.50
CA TYR A 230 10.47 15.43 29.54
C TYR A 230 10.61 14.92 30.97
N HIS A 231 10.26 13.65 31.24
CA HIS A 231 10.25 13.09 32.59
C HIS A 231 11.60 12.51 32.99
N TRP A 232 12.21 11.69 32.13
CA TRP A 232 13.51 11.05 32.44
C TRP A 232 14.72 11.89 32.03
N LYS A 233 14.53 12.98 31.29
CA LYS A 233 15.57 13.94 30.86
C LYS A 233 16.86 13.25 30.38
N LYS A 234 16.73 12.12 29.64
CA LYS A 234 17.91 11.36 29.21
C LYS A 234 18.78 12.24 28.33
N LYS A 235 20.04 12.43 28.72
CA LYS A 235 20.99 13.25 27.98
C LYS A 235 21.32 12.60 26.64
N LYS A 236 21.51 13.44 25.62
CA LYS A 236 22.01 13.03 24.31
C LYS A 236 23.53 13.18 24.33
N GLY A 237 24.24 12.09 24.63
CA GLY A 237 25.65 12.16 25.02
C GLY A 237 25.83 13.05 26.26
N ASN A 238 26.73 14.02 26.20
CA ASN A 238 26.96 14.97 27.30
C ASN A 238 25.94 16.12 27.39
N SER A 239 25.12 16.35 26.36
CA SER A 239 24.19 17.49 26.28
C SER A 239 22.74 17.12 26.59
N THR A 240 21.95 18.10 27.03
CA THR A 240 20.48 17.93 27.11
C THR A 240 19.86 17.81 25.73
N VAL A 241 18.81 16.99 25.58
CA VAL A 241 18.00 16.92 24.35
C VAL A 241 17.51 18.31 23.97
N GLN A 242 17.58 18.66 22.69
CA GLN A 242 17.20 19.98 22.20
C GLN A 242 15.68 20.17 22.34
N SER A 243 15.24 21.28 22.95
CA SER A 243 13.83 21.49 23.33
C SER A 243 12.85 21.47 22.14
N TYR A 244 13.32 21.75 20.92
CA TYR A 244 12.50 21.68 19.70
C TYR A 244 12.34 20.26 19.14
N ALA A 245 13.20 19.30 19.53
CA ALA A 245 13.30 18.00 18.87
C ALA A 245 11.99 17.19 18.99
N TYR A 246 11.46 17.05 20.21
CA TYR A 246 10.19 16.35 20.44
C TYR A 246 8.98 17.02 19.77
N PRO A 247 8.72 18.34 19.92
CA PRO A 247 7.55 18.95 19.28
C PRO A 247 7.63 18.91 17.75
N VAL A 248 8.83 19.05 17.16
CA VAL A 248 9.01 18.89 15.70
C VAL A 248 8.83 17.43 15.26
N PHE A 249 9.30 16.45 16.05
CA PHE A 249 9.05 15.02 15.82
C PHE A 249 7.55 14.68 15.87
N LEU A 250 6.83 15.17 16.88
CA LEU A 250 5.40 14.95 17.05
C LEU A 250 4.60 15.60 15.92
N ALA A 251 4.85 16.86 15.62
CA ALA A 251 4.20 17.58 14.53
C ALA A 251 4.48 16.91 13.16
N GLY A 252 5.73 16.50 12.91
CA GLY A 252 6.10 15.76 11.70
C GLY A 252 5.41 14.39 11.60
N SER A 253 5.33 13.65 12.71
CA SER A 253 4.64 12.35 12.76
C SER A 253 3.13 12.49 12.48
N CYS A 254 2.47 13.49 13.07
CA CYS A 254 1.06 13.78 12.83
C CYS A 254 0.81 14.24 11.39
N ALA A 255 1.63 15.14 10.86
CA ALA A 255 1.55 15.59 9.48
C ALA A 255 1.76 14.43 8.49
N LEU A 256 2.77 13.59 8.72
CA LEU A 256 3.03 12.41 7.88
C LEU A 256 1.87 11.40 7.92
N PHE A 257 1.31 11.13 9.11
CA PHE A 257 0.15 10.25 9.23
C PHE A 257 -1.05 10.76 8.42
N ILE A 258 -1.41 12.05 8.56
CA ILE A 258 -2.52 12.65 7.81
C ILE A 258 -2.20 12.67 6.30
N GLY A 259 -0.98 13.04 5.92
CA GLY A 259 -0.52 13.04 4.53
C GLY A 259 -0.62 11.67 3.87
N MET A 260 -0.11 10.62 4.53
CA MET A 260 -0.18 9.24 4.03
C MET A 260 -1.62 8.72 3.94
N ALA A 261 -2.48 9.06 4.92
CA ALA A 261 -3.89 8.71 4.88
C ALA A 261 -4.61 9.40 3.70
N LEU A 262 -4.30 10.67 3.42
CA LEU A 262 -4.81 11.41 2.26
C LEU A 262 -4.29 10.82 0.94
N CYS A 263 -2.99 10.50 0.85
CA CYS A 263 -2.39 9.82 -0.30
C CYS A 263 -3.12 8.50 -0.63
N SER A 264 -3.32 7.64 0.36
CA SER A 264 -4.08 6.39 0.20
C SER A 264 -5.53 6.65 -0.22
N ARG A 265 -6.18 7.64 0.42
CA ARG A 265 -7.56 8.04 0.11
C ARG A 265 -7.73 8.48 -1.34
N ILE A 266 -6.80 9.29 -1.86
CA ILE A 266 -6.81 9.73 -3.25
C ILE A 266 -6.74 8.52 -4.18
N ILE A 267 -5.81 7.58 -3.92
CA ILE A 267 -5.65 6.36 -4.71
C ILE A 267 -6.95 5.52 -4.69
N GLU A 268 -7.52 5.24 -3.51
CA GLU A 268 -8.82 4.53 -3.37
C GLU A 268 -9.92 5.22 -4.17
N THR A 269 -10.10 6.55 -4.03
CA THR A 269 -11.17 7.29 -4.70
C THR A 269 -11.05 7.38 -6.22
N THR A 270 -9.93 6.95 -6.82
CA THR A 270 -9.83 6.79 -8.28
C THR A 270 -10.40 5.46 -8.79
N THR A 271 -10.75 4.55 -7.88
CA THR A 271 -11.42 3.30 -8.19
C THR A 271 -12.85 3.29 -7.63
N THR A 272 -13.80 2.78 -8.41
CA THR A 272 -15.17 2.55 -7.97
C THR A 272 -15.36 1.06 -7.69
N GLU A 273 -15.65 0.75 -6.44
CA GLU A 273 -15.91 -0.62 -5.99
C GLU A 273 -17.40 -0.96 -5.98
N HIS A 274 -17.71 -2.15 -6.49
CA HIS A 274 -19.02 -2.76 -6.38
C HIS A 274 -18.87 -4.15 -5.77
N VAL A 275 -19.68 -4.43 -4.74
CA VAL A 275 -19.75 -5.76 -4.10
C VAL A 275 -21.15 -6.30 -4.35
N PHE A 276 -21.25 -7.37 -5.11
CA PHE A 276 -22.50 -8.06 -5.41
C PHE A 276 -22.62 -9.29 -4.51
N ARG A 277 -23.79 -9.46 -3.89
CA ARG A 277 -24.13 -10.62 -3.04
C ARG A 277 -25.39 -11.30 -3.58
N PRO A 278 -25.57 -12.61 -3.35
CA PRO A 278 -26.73 -13.31 -3.84
C PRO A 278 -27.96 -12.95 -3.00
N SER A 279 -29.02 -12.44 -3.65
CA SER A 279 -30.31 -12.17 -3.02
C SER A 279 -30.87 -13.41 -2.32
N LYS A 280 -30.60 -14.59 -2.90
CA LYS A 280 -30.95 -15.91 -2.35
C LYS A 280 -29.72 -16.83 -2.42
N PRO A 281 -28.95 -16.99 -1.33
CA PRO A 281 -27.71 -17.79 -1.32
C PRO A 281 -27.87 -19.25 -1.74
N ALA A 282 -29.08 -19.82 -1.60
CA ALA A 282 -29.41 -21.17 -2.03
C ALA A 282 -29.70 -21.29 -3.54
N ALA A 283 -30.09 -20.18 -4.20
CA ALA A 283 -30.46 -20.19 -5.61
C ALA A 283 -29.25 -19.97 -6.54
N VAL A 284 -28.28 -19.14 -6.15
CA VAL A 284 -26.99 -19.07 -6.87
C VAL A 284 -26.19 -20.35 -6.60
N LYS A 285 -25.96 -21.17 -7.61
CA LYS A 285 -25.23 -22.45 -7.51
C LYS A 285 -23.73 -22.22 -7.46
N THR A 286 -23.18 -21.55 -8.47
CA THR A 286 -21.74 -21.20 -8.55
C THR A 286 -21.52 -19.93 -9.36
N ILE A 287 -20.32 -19.37 -9.23
CA ILE A 287 -19.84 -18.21 -10.00
C ILE A 287 -18.47 -18.58 -10.53
N PHE A 288 -18.22 -18.31 -11.82
CA PHE A 288 -16.94 -18.64 -12.44
C PHE A 288 -16.55 -17.60 -13.49
N ARG A 289 -15.24 -17.56 -13.80
CA ARG A 289 -14.67 -16.74 -14.86
C ARG A 289 -14.06 -17.66 -15.91
N LEU A 290 -14.57 -17.58 -17.13
CA LEU A 290 -14.03 -18.29 -18.28
C LEU A 290 -12.96 -17.40 -18.92
N GLN A 291 -11.69 -17.74 -18.72
CA GLN A 291 -10.56 -17.13 -19.42
C GLN A 291 -10.35 -17.91 -20.73
N MET A 292 -10.53 -17.26 -21.87
CA MET A 292 -10.19 -17.85 -23.16
C MET A 292 -8.68 -17.76 -23.43
N ALA A 293 -8.18 -18.59 -24.36
CA ALA A 293 -6.79 -18.52 -24.79
C ALA A 293 -6.52 -17.16 -25.45
N CYS A 294 -5.44 -16.48 -25.04
CA CYS A 294 -5.07 -15.18 -25.60
C CYS A 294 -3.55 -14.95 -25.56
N THR A 295 -3.06 -14.05 -26.41
CA THR A 295 -1.69 -13.52 -26.33
C THR A 295 -1.78 -12.04 -25.96
N ILE A 296 -1.13 -11.63 -24.86
CA ILE A 296 -1.05 -10.22 -24.44
C ILE A 296 0.42 -9.87 -24.22
N GLY A 297 0.90 -8.85 -24.94
CA GLY A 297 2.33 -8.61 -25.11
C GLY A 297 3.00 -9.87 -25.68
N ASP A 298 4.13 -10.26 -25.09
CA ASP A 298 4.88 -11.45 -25.48
C ASP A 298 4.41 -12.74 -24.76
N GLN A 299 3.40 -12.67 -23.88
CA GLN A 299 2.94 -13.79 -23.07
C GLN A 299 1.68 -14.46 -23.65
N ARG A 300 1.72 -15.79 -23.77
CA ARG A 300 0.59 -16.63 -24.19
C ARG A 300 -0.10 -17.23 -22.95
N TYR A 301 -1.42 -17.16 -22.94
CA TYR A 301 -2.27 -17.65 -21.88
C TYR A 301 -3.14 -18.80 -22.39
N SER A 302 -3.14 -19.91 -21.66
CA SER A 302 -4.02 -21.05 -21.90
C SER A 302 -5.46 -20.74 -21.45
N PRO A 303 -6.46 -21.49 -21.95
CA PRO A 303 -7.85 -21.34 -21.52
C PRO A 303 -8.06 -21.99 -20.14
N PHE A 304 -8.78 -21.30 -19.25
CA PHE A 304 -9.05 -21.76 -17.89
C PHE A 304 -10.48 -21.41 -17.43
N VAL A 305 -11.11 -22.33 -16.69
CA VAL A 305 -12.29 -22.02 -15.86
C VAL A 305 -11.81 -21.70 -14.44
N ILE A 306 -12.02 -20.47 -14.01
CA ILE A 306 -11.59 -19.96 -12.71
C ILE A 306 -12.82 -19.88 -11.80
N LEU A 307 -12.96 -20.85 -10.89
CA LEU A 307 -14.12 -20.98 -10.00
C LEU A 307 -13.97 -20.09 -8.77
N ASN A 308 -15.06 -19.44 -8.34
CA ASN A 308 -15.18 -19.00 -6.95
C ASN A 308 -15.18 -20.22 -6.01
N SER A 309 -14.74 -20.04 -4.77
CA SER A 309 -14.91 -21.03 -3.71
C SER A 309 -16.39 -21.24 -3.39
N GLU A 310 -16.78 -22.47 -3.06
CA GLU A 310 -18.18 -22.89 -2.85
C GLU A 310 -18.89 -22.11 -1.72
N GLY A 311 -18.12 -21.60 -0.75
CA GLY A 311 -18.61 -20.70 0.30
C GLY A 311 -18.66 -19.21 -0.09
N ASN A 312 -17.96 -18.79 -1.15
CA ASN A 312 -17.91 -17.40 -1.61
C ASN A 312 -18.77 -17.17 -2.85
N LYS A 313 -20.07 -16.96 -2.63
CA LYS A 313 -21.04 -16.61 -3.68
C LYS A 313 -21.15 -15.11 -3.95
N SER A 314 -20.16 -14.31 -3.52
CA SER A 314 -20.11 -12.86 -3.79
C SER A 314 -19.14 -12.53 -4.93
N ILE A 315 -19.40 -11.42 -5.61
CA ILE A 315 -18.52 -10.85 -6.64
C ILE A 315 -18.06 -9.48 -6.17
N ARG A 316 -16.76 -9.26 -6.09
CA ARG A 316 -16.15 -7.95 -5.85
C ARG A 316 -15.49 -7.48 -7.14
N THR A 317 -15.93 -6.34 -7.64
CA THR A 317 -15.31 -5.66 -8.78
C THR A 317 -14.78 -4.31 -8.36
N SER A 318 -13.56 -3.98 -8.78
CA SER A 318 -13.00 -2.64 -8.72
C SER A 318 -12.80 -2.16 -10.15
N ARG A 319 -13.31 -0.99 -10.49
CA ARG A 319 -13.21 -0.38 -11.82
C ARG A 319 -12.52 0.97 -11.74
N PHE A 320 -11.72 1.29 -12.73
CA PHE A 320 -11.06 2.59 -12.79
C PHE A 320 -12.08 3.66 -13.15
N ALA A 321 -12.21 4.69 -12.31
CA ALA A 321 -13.01 5.87 -12.62
C ALA A 321 -12.26 6.67 -13.71
N GLY A 322 -12.50 6.28 -14.96
CA GLY A 322 -11.82 6.77 -16.14
C GLY A 322 -11.97 8.27 -16.39
N GLU A 323 -11.41 8.70 -17.52
CA GLU A 323 -11.25 10.11 -17.91
C GLU A 323 -12.60 10.84 -18.16
N SER A 324 -13.72 10.10 -18.19
CA SER A 324 -15.09 10.61 -18.33
C SER A 324 -15.62 11.38 -17.12
N SER A 325 -15.02 11.23 -15.94
CA SER A 325 -15.30 12.11 -14.80
C SER A 325 -14.40 13.35 -14.87
N PRO A 326 -14.95 14.57 -15.03
CA PRO A 326 -14.12 15.78 -15.07
C PRO A 326 -13.31 15.88 -13.78
N PRO A 327 -12.00 16.20 -13.85
CA PRO A 327 -11.15 16.21 -12.67
C PRO A 327 -11.54 17.40 -11.80
N ASN A 328 -12.37 17.14 -10.79
CA ASN A 328 -12.76 18.11 -9.77
C ASN A 328 -11.52 18.89 -9.30
N VAL A 329 -11.60 20.22 -9.32
CA VAL A 329 -10.51 21.10 -8.89
C VAL A 329 -10.08 20.74 -7.45
N HIS A 330 -11.06 20.36 -6.63
CA HIS A 330 -10.87 19.82 -5.29
C HIS A 330 -9.93 18.59 -5.25
N ASN A 331 -10.05 17.63 -6.18
CA ASN A 331 -9.19 16.44 -6.20
C ASN A 331 -7.73 16.78 -6.55
N LYS A 332 -7.50 17.77 -7.42
CA LYS A 332 -6.15 18.29 -7.73
C LYS A 332 -5.54 18.99 -6.51
N ALA A 333 -6.32 19.84 -5.84
CA ALA A 333 -5.89 20.54 -4.63
C ALA A 333 -5.54 19.54 -3.50
N ASN A 334 -6.41 18.55 -3.27
CA ASN A 334 -6.17 17.49 -2.28
C ASN A 334 -4.92 16.66 -2.61
N THR A 335 -4.64 16.40 -3.89
CA THR A 335 -3.40 15.74 -4.34
C THR A 335 -2.15 16.55 -3.99
N VAL A 336 -2.16 17.86 -4.29
CA VAL A 336 -1.04 18.75 -3.93
C VAL A 336 -0.86 18.83 -2.41
N LEU A 337 -1.96 18.97 -1.66
CA LEU A 337 -1.95 19.02 -0.20
C LEU A 337 -1.39 17.73 0.41
N ALA A 338 -1.85 16.56 -0.03
CA ALA A 338 -1.40 15.26 0.46
C ALA A 338 0.11 15.06 0.23
N VAL A 339 0.61 15.44 -0.96
CA VAL A 339 2.04 15.37 -1.32
C VAL A 339 2.87 16.31 -0.44
N LEU A 340 2.47 17.58 -0.31
CA LEU A 340 3.20 18.56 0.51
C LEU A 340 3.18 18.19 2.00
N LEU A 341 2.04 17.75 2.53
CA LEU A 341 1.88 17.36 3.93
C LEU A 341 2.68 16.09 4.26
N SER A 342 2.69 15.10 3.36
CA SER A 342 3.52 13.90 3.51
C SER A 342 5.01 14.23 3.47
N LEU A 343 5.45 15.04 2.49
CA LEU A 343 6.87 15.38 2.33
C LEU A 343 7.40 16.25 3.48
N SER A 344 6.64 17.28 3.89
CA SER A 344 7.00 18.11 5.04
C SER A 344 6.95 17.33 6.35
N GLY A 345 5.92 16.49 6.56
CA GLY A 345 5.83 15.61 7.71
C GLY A 345 7.02 14.65 7.83
N PHE A 346 7.41 14.00 6.74
CA PHE A 346 8.58 13.13 6.64
C PHE A 346 9.88 13.85 7.02
N ILE A 347 10.12 15.04 6.45
CA ILE A 347 11.32 15.85 6.75
C ILE A 347 11.33 16.29 8.22
N CYS A 348 10.22 16.85 8.73
CA CYS A 348 10.10 17.27 10.13
C CYS A 348 10.28 16.08 11.09
N GLN A 349 9.72 14.92 10.77
CA GLN A 349 9.87 13.72 11.61
C GLN A 349 11.35 13.31 11.73
N PHE A 350 12.14 13.33 10.65
CA PHE A 350 13.57 13.02 10.73
C PHE A 350 14.40 14.09 11.43
N VAL A 351 14.13 15.37 11.20
CA VAL A 351 14.82 16.45 11.92
C VAL A 351 14.54 16.33 13.43
N GLY A 352 13.29 16.03 13.80
CA GLY A 352 12.91 15.75 15.19
C GLY A 352 13.61 14.50 15.76
N LEU A 353 13.56 13.35 15.07
CA LEU A 353 14.26 12.12 15.50
C LEU A 353 15.76 12.35 15.67
N ARG A 354 16.41 13.05 14.75
CA ARG A 354 17.83 13.39 14.83
C ARG A 354 18.14 14.32 16.02
N GLY A 355 17.18 15.10 16.51
CA GLY A 355 17.32 15.91 17.73
C GLY A 355 17.10 15.13 19.04
N LEU A 356 16.43 13.97 18.99
CA LEU A 356 16.12 13.13 20.15
C LEU A 356 17.28 12.20 20.53
N HIS A 357 17.13 11.51 21.67
CA HIS A 357 18.01 10.42 22.11
C HIS A 357 17.81 9.19 21.21
N TRP A 358 18.88 8.47 20.88
CA TRP A 358 18.91 7.35 19.93
C TRP A 358 17.81 6.29 20.08
N SER A 359 17.34 6.04 21.31
CA SER A 359 16.25 5.09 21.56
C SER A 359 14.93 5.47 20.88
N ALA A 360 14.68 6.76 20.61
CA ALA A 360 13.51 7.22 19.87
C ALA A 360 13.50 6.66 18.43
N THR A 361 14.66 6.70 17.76
CA THR A 361 14.85 6.12 16.43
C THR A 361 14.59 4.63 16.44
N ILE A 362 15.11 3.90 17.43
CA ILE A 362 14.92 2.44 17.53
C ILE A 362 13.46 2.08 17.82
N ILE A 363 12.76 2.83 18.68
CA ILE A 363 11.33 2.62 18.94
C ILE A 363 10.51 2.88 17.67
N GLN A 364 10.79 3.96 16.93
CA GLN A 364 10.07 4.28 15.70
C GLN A 364 10.35 3.26 14.58
N LEU A 365 11.61 2.82 14.41
CA LEU A 365 11.98 1.76 13.47
C LEU A 365 11.32 0.43 13.84
N GLY A 366 11.29 0.07 15.13
CA GLY A 366 10.60 -1.12 15.63
C GLY A 366 9.09 -1.07 15.35
N ALA A 367 8.44 0.07 15.60
CA ALA A 367 7.03 0.27 15.28
C ALA A 367 6.77 0.15 13.76
N THR A 368 7.59 0.78 12.92
CA THR A 368 7.50 0.66 11.45
C THR A 368 7.73 -0.78 10.97
N ALA A 369 8.66 -1.52 11.57
CA ALA A 369 8.92 -2.92 11.24
C ALA A 369 7.74 -3.84 11.59
N VAL A 370 7.18 -3.70 12.81
CA VAL A 370 5.97 -4.42 13.24
C VAL A 370 4.79 -4.08 12.32
N MET A 371 4.57 -2.80 12.01
CA MET A 371 3.51 -2.39 11.08
C MET A 371 3.70 -2.94 9.66
N THR A 372 4.94 -3.08 9.21
CA THR A 372 5.26 -3.66 7.90
C THR A 372 4.93 -5.16 7.87
N ALA A 373 5.24 -5.89 8.94
CA ALA A 373 4.82 -7.28 9.11
C ALA A 373 3.28 -7.43 9.17
N VAL A 374 2.59 -6.53 9.87
CA VAL A 374 1.12 -6.49 9.93
C VAL A 374 0.51 -6.23 8.54
N ARG A 375 1.02 -5.25 7.78
CA ARG A 375 0.55 -4.99 6.40
C ARG A 375 0.76 -6.19 5.48
N SER A 376 1.92 -6.84 5.57
CA SER A 376 2.20 -8.08 4.82
C SER A 376 1.22 -9.20 5.19
N TYR A 377 0.97 -9.41 6.49
CA TYR A 377 0.00 -10.40 6.99
C TYR A 377 -1.43 -10.12 6.52
N VAL A 378 -1.89 -8.86 6.56
CA VAL A 378 -3.20 -8.43 6.06
C VAL A 378 -3.35 -8.69 4.55
N ARG A 379 -2.23 -8.73 3.80
CA ARG A 379 -2.20 -9.01 2.36
C ARG A 379 -1.73 -10.42 1.97
N ARG A 380 -1.59 -11.34 2.94
CA ARG A 380 -1.28 -12.78 2.73
C ARG A 380 -2.18 -13.51 1.73
N GLY A 381 -3.36 -12.94 1.45
CA GLY A 381 -4.32 -13.45 0.48
C GLY A 381 -3.84 -13.40 -0.98
N LEU A 382 -2.90 -12.51 -1.32
CA LEU A 382 -2.39 -12.35 -2.69
C LEU A 382 -1.63 -13.58 -3.21
N SER A 383 -0.96 -14.32 -2.34
CA SER A 383 -0.23 -15.55 -2.71
C SER A 383 -1.13 -16.79 -2.83
N ARG A 384 -2.45 -16.65 -2.65
CA ARG A 384 -3.39 -17.77 -2.77
C ARG A 384 -3.74 -18.02 -4.24
N LYS A 385 -3.69 -19.28 -4.65
CA LYS A 385 -4.10 -19.70 -5.99
C LYS A 385 -5.63 -19.80 -6.09
N PRO A 386 -6.28 -19.34 -7.18
CA PRO A 386 -7.67 -19.62 -7.46
C PRO A 386 -7.90 -21.12 -7.70
N LYS A 387 -9.16 -21.57 -7.59
CA LYS A 387 -9.60 -22.90 -8.04
C LYS A 387 -9.76 -22.88 -9.57
N ALA A 388 -8.64 -22.95 -10.29
CA ALA A 388 -8.59 -22.94 -11.75
C ALA A 388 -8.55 -24.37 -12.33
N ILE A 389 -9.35 -24.62 -13.36
CA ILE A 389 -9.36 -25.86 -14.15
C ILE A 389 -8.87 -25.51 -15.56
N ALA A 390 -7.83 -26.19 -16.04
CA ALA A 390 -7.35 -26.04 -17.41
C ALA A 390 -8.35 -26.65 -18.40
N LEU A 391 -8.63 -25.93 -19.49
CA LEU A 391 -9.47 -26.43 -20.58
C LEU A 391 -8.60 -27.10 -21.64
N GLY A 392 -9.02 -28.28 -22.12
CA GLY A 392 -8.29 -29.07 -23.12
C GLY A 392 -8.39 -28.51 -24.54
N SER A 393 -9.40 -27.70 -24.82
CA SER A 393 -9.58 -26.97 -26.08
C SER A 393 -9.85 -25.49 -25.82
N SER A 394 -9.55 -24.65 -26.82
CA SER A 394 -9.94 -23.24 -26.87
C SER A 394 -11.23 -22.99 -27.67
N ASP A 395 -11.83 -24.07 -28.20
CA ASP A 395 -13.05 -24.05 -28.98
C ASP A 395 -14.29 -23.73 -28.09
N PRO A 396 -15.03 -22.64 -28.35
CA PRO A 396 -16.21 -22.27 -27.58
C PRO A 396 -17.27 -23.38 -27.49
N ASP A 397 -17.46 -24.17 -28.55
CA ASP A 397 -18.50 -25.20 -28.59
C ASP A 397 -18.10 -26.40 -27.70
N TRP A 398 -16.83 -26.78 -27.72
CA TRP A 398 -16.27 -27.78 -26.80
C TRP A 398 -16.36 -27.31 -25.34
N ILE A 399 -16.07 -26.02 -25.09
CA ILE A 399 -16.17 -25.43 -23.75
C ILE A 399 -17.62 -25.43 -23.27
N ALA A 400 -18.59 -25.08 -24.13
CA ALA A 400 -20.01 -25.09 -23.80
C ALA A 400 -20.57 -26.49 -23.52
N LEU A 401 -19.99 -27.54 -24.12
CA LEU A 401 -20.32 -28.95 -23.82
C LEU A 401 -19.64 -29.49 -22.55
N THR A 402 -18.60 -28.82 -22.05
CA THR A 402 -17.78 -29.28 -20.92
C THR A 402 -18.18 -28.65 -19.56
N ILE A 403 -18.89 -27.52 -19.59
CA ILE A 403 -19.31 -26.72 -18.42
C ILE A 403 -20.74 -27.08 -17.96
#